data_AF-A0A9E5FWP3-F1
#
_entry.id   AF-A0A9E5FWP3-F1
#
_cell.length_a   1.000
_cell.length_b   1.000
_cell.length_c   1.000
_cell.angle_alpha   90.00
_cell.angle_beta   90.00
_cell.angle_gamma   90.00
#
_symmetry.space_group_name_H-M   'P 1'
#
loop_
_entity.id
_entity.type
_entity.pdbx_description
1 polymer ?
#
loop_
_entity_poly.entity_id
_entity_poly.type
_entity_poly.pdbx_seq_one_letter_code
_entity_poly.pdbx_strand_id
1 'polypeptide(L)' 'TPDRANLQEEFADVLAWLTTLANIAGVDLEQAIHAKYIADGGPEGTK' A
#
# COMPACT_ATOMS: atom_id res chain seq x y z
N THR A 1 -6.59 6.74 -25.19
CA THR A 1 -5.56 6.89 -24.15
C THR A 1 -5.57 5.61 -23.33
N PRO A 2 -4.54 4.74 -23.46
CA PRO A 2 -4.45 3.44 -22.78
C PRO A 2 -4.26 3.54 -21.25
N ASP A 3 -4.05 4.76 -20.75
CA ASP A 3 -3.55 5.11 -19.41
C ASP A 3 -4.29 4.50 -18.20
N ARG A 4 -5.61 4.28 -18.30
CA ARG A 4 -6.39 3.73 -17.17
C ARG A 4 -6.70 2.24 -17.26
N ALA A 5 -6.50 1.61 -18.42
CA ALA A 5 -6.87 0.21 -18.62
C ALA A 5 -6.01 -0.72 -17.76
N ASN A 6 -4.75 -0.36 -17.52
CA ASN A 6 -3.79 -1.16 -16.77
C ASN A 6 -3.52 -0.60 -15.37
N LEU A 7 -4.28 0.40 -14.92
CA LEU A 7 -4.02 1.07 -13.64
C LEU A 7 -4.02 0.07 -12.46
N GLN A 8 -4.89 -0.93 -12.51
CA GLN A 8 -4.90 -1.99 -11.50
C GLN A 8 -3.60 -2.81 -11.47
N GLU A 9 -3.00 -3.07 -12.63
CA GLU A 9 -1.73 -3.81 -12.74
C GLU A 9 -0.57 -2.96 -12.20
N GLU A 10 -0.50 -1.69 -12.55
CA GLU A 10 0.53 -0.77 -12.06
C GLU A 10 0.50 -0.62 -10.52
N PHE A 11 -0.71 -0.54 -9.93
CA PHE A 11 -0.85 -0.53 -8.47
C PHE A 11 -0.44 -1.86 -7.84
N ALA A 12 -0.73 -2.99 -8.50
CA ALA A 12 -0.32 -4.31 -8.02
C ALA A 12 1.21 -4.46 -8.03
N ASP A 13 1.89 -3.97 -9.07
CA ASP A 13 3.35 -4.01 -9.16
C ASP A 13 4.02 -3.15 -8.08
N VAL A 14 3.52 -1.94 -7.83
CA VAL A 14 4.03 -1.09 -6.74
C VAL A 14 3.86 -1.78 -5.38
N LEU A 15 2.70 -2.41 -5.16
CA LEU A 15 2.44 -3.14 -3.92
C LEU A 15 3.39 -4.33 -3.76
N ALA A 16 3.60 -5.13 -4.81
CA ALA A 16 4.49 -6.28 -4.78
C ALA A 16 5.94 -5.90 -4.43
N TRP A 17 6.45 -4.82 -5.03
CA TRP A 17 7.80 -4.32 -4.73
C TRP A 17 7.91 -3.75 -3.31
N LEU A 18 6.88 -3.04 -2.84
CA LEU A 18 6.85 -2.53 -1.46
C LEU A 18 6.89 -3.66 -0.43
N THR A 19 6.09 -4.71 -0.63
CA THR A 19 6.08 -5.88 0.27
C THR A 19 7.42 -6.62 0.25
N THR A 20 8.04 -6.76 -0.92
CA THR A 20 9.36 -7.37 -1.05
C THR A 20 10.42 -6.57 -0.30
N LEU A 21 10.43 -5.25 -0.47
CA LEU A 21 11.36 -4.35 0.22
C LEU A 21 11.18 -4.40 1.73
N ALA A 22 9.93 -4.41 2.22
CA ALA A 22 9.63 -4.50 3.64
C ALA A 22 10.14 -5.81 4.26
N ASN A 23 9.96 -6.93 3.57
CA ASN A 23 10.49 -8.22 4.02
C ASN A 23 12.02 -8.21 4.15
N ILE A 24 12.73 -7.64 3.16
CA ILE A 24 14.19 -7.53 3.18
C ILE A 24 14.66 -6.58 4.29
N ALA A 25 13.90 -5.51 4.54
CA ALA A 25 14.21 -4.51 5.58
C ALA A 25 13.76 -4.93 7.00
N GLY A 26 13.05 -6.06 7.16
CA GLY A 26 12.50 -6.49 8.45
C GLY A 26 11.38 -5.58 8.97
N VAL A 27 10.61 -4.95 8.09
CA VAL A 27 9.49 -4.07 8.42
C VAL A 27 8.18 -4.85 8.38
N ASP A 28 7.44 -4.85 9.50
CA ASP A 28 6.05 -5.30 9.53
C ASP A 28 5.14 -4.20 8.95
N LEU A 29 4.69 -4.39 7.71
CA LEU A 29 3.83 -3.43 7.02
C LEU A 29 2.46 -3.26 7.66
N GLU A 30 1.88 -4.33 8.21
CA GLU A 30 0.58 -4.27 8.86
C GLU A 30 0.67 -3.39 10.11
N GLN A 31 1.66 -3.66 10.96
CA GLN A 31 1.91 -2.87 12.15
C GLN A 31 2.23 -1.41 11.81
N ALA A 32 3.05 -1.17 10.78
CA ALA A 32 3.43 0.18 10.34
C ALA A 32 2.23 0.98 9.84
N ILE A 33 1.33 0.37 9.06
CA ILE A 33 0.08 0.99 8.60
C ILE A 33 -0.83 1.27 9.79
N HIS A 34 -0.99 0.29 10.68
CA HIS A 34 -1.87 0.44 11.84
C HIS A 34 -1.42 1.59 12.75
N ALA A 35 -0.12 1.66 13.06
CA ALA A 35 0.45 2.71 13.89
C ALA A 35 0.33 4.10 13.26
N LYS A 36 0.46 4.21 11.94
CA LYS A 36 0.46 5.51 11.26
C LYS A 36 -0.93 6.03 10.91
N TYR A 37 -1.86 5.14 10.56
CA TYR A 37 -3.12 5.54 9.94
C TYR A 37 -4.36 5.06 10.68
N ILE A 38 -4.30 3.99 11.47
CA ILE A 38 -5.49 3.36 12.07
C ILE A 38 -5.60 3.70 13.56
N ALA A 39 -4.48 3.81 14.27
CA ALA A 39 -4.43 4.05 15.71
C ALA A 39 -5.26 5.26 16.17
N ASP A 40 -5.35 6.31 15.34
CA ASP A 40 -6.06 7.56 15.64
C ASP A 40 -7.39 7.73 14.89
N GLY A 41 -8.03 6.61 14.49
CA GLY A 41 -9.40 6.63 13.95
C GLY A 41 -9.53 6.48 12.44
N GLY A 42 -8.43 6.27 11.70
CA GLY A 42 -8.49 6.00 10.26
C GLY A 42 -8.71 7.25 9.39
N PRO A 43 -8.20 7.30 8.15
CA PRO A 43 -8.59 8.33 7.20
C PRO A 43 -10.04 8.16 6.73
N GLU A 44 -10.80 9.26 6.58
CA GLU A 44 -12.12 9.24 5.95
C GLU A 44 -11.98 8.87 4.46
N GLY A 45 -12.42 7.66 4.11
CA GLY A 45 -12.39 7.16 2.73
C GLY A 45 -13.50 7.78 1.88
N THR A 46 -13.17 8.25 0.68
CA THR A 46 -14.15 8.54 -0.38
C THR A 46 -13.95 7.55 -1.52
N LYS A 47 -15.05 6.96 -2.01
CA LYS A 47 -15.05 6.06 -3.17
C LYS A 47 -14.96 6.84 -4.49
#